data_AF-A0A7J4SF60-F1
#
_entry.id   AF-A0A7J4SF60-F1
#
_cell.length_a   1.000
_cell.length_b   1.000
_cell.length_c   1.000
_cell.angle_alpha   90.00
_cell.angle_beta   90.00
_cell.angle_gamma   90.00
#
_symmetry.space_group_name_H-M   'P 1'
#
loop_
_entity.id
_entity.type
_entity.pdbx_description
1 polymer ?
#
loop_
_entity_poly.entity_id
_entity_poly.type
_entity_poly.pdbx_seq_one_letter_code
_entity_poly.pdbx_strand_id
1 'polypeptide(L)'
;MNKYHPLIIEKNSTREVRLDIVIPDDIDIGSDIVFDFTLVSTGNEFEPLTHRTIIAVDYVREATLGLSGNNLPITGDLGYLWINISTISTLDEIYQVTFSLPNGWGLICDSVVIDADGLSVDSAIISSIARETSILCELINDSNNRQGTVNVTLSDSSGNLVSSSNASYLFLSNTEDSASMNVLLVGGIVSTSGIVVILSIILLLRYNKKEHDDVEEVTPQMSGPPISGPPISTTNIPVHAQTINNNTTNQVNEISTGPPIPESGLPPGWTAEQWQYYGQQYLDMNKRH
;
A
#
# COMPACT_ATOMS: atom_id res chain seq x y z
N MET A 1 -20.46 -33.21 -34.58
CA MET A 1 -20.50 -33.89 -35.90
C MET A 1 -19.95 -35.29 -35.69
N ASN A 2 -20.76 -36.33 -35.89
CA ASN A 2 -20.37 -37.71 -35.61
C ASN A 2 -19.24 -38.13 -36.56
N LYS A 3 -18.10 -38.58 -36.01
CA LYS A 3 -17.00 -39.14 -36.78
C LYS A 3 -17.04 -40.66 -36.69
N TYR A 4 -17.21 -41.31 -37.83
CA TYR A 4 -17.17 -42.76 -37.94
C TYR A 4 -15.78 -43.21 -38.33
N HIS A 5 -15.26 -44.22 -37.65
CA HIS A 5 -13.98 -44.85 -37.97
C HIS A 5 -14.23 -46.30 -38.36
N PRO A 6 -13.96 -46.70 -39.62
CA PRO A 6 -14.19 -48.06 -40.05
C PRO A 6 -13.20 -49.02 -39.38
N LEU A 7 -13.72 -50.13 -38.86
CA LEU A 7 -12.93 -51.19 -38.26
C LEU A 7 -13.28 -52.51 -38.95
N ILE A 8 -12.25 -53.26 -39.33
CA ILE A 8 -12.41 -54.63 -39.85
C ILE A 8 -12.12 -55.59 -38.70
N ILE A 9 -13.05 -56.53 -38.49
CA ILE A 9 -12.96 -57.60 -37.49
C ILE A 9 -13.17 -58.92 -38.24
N GLU A 10 -12.20 -59.82 -38.14
CA GLU A 10 -12.31 -61.14 -38.76
C GLU A 10 -13.26 -62.04 -37.97
N LYS A 11 -13.82 -63.05 -38.64
CA LYS A 11 -14.70 -64.02 -37.99
C LYS A 11 -13.96 -64.72 -36.84
N ASN A 12 -14.63 -64.83 -35.69
CA ASN A 12 -14.08 -65.42 -34.47
C ASN A 12 -12.81 -64.72 -33.93
N SER A 13 -12.62 -63.44 -34.22
CA SER A 13 -11.53 -62.63 -33.68
C SER A 13 -12.02 -61.60 -32.66
N THR A 14 -11.09 -61.05 -31.88
CA THR A 14 -11.33 -59.93 -30.95
C THR A 14 -10.35 -58.81 -31.27
N ARG A 15 -10.78 -57.56 -31.16
CA ARG A 15 -9.95 -56.38 -31.40
C ARG A 15 -10.13 -55.38 -30.27
N GLU A 16 -9.04 -54.97 -29.66
CA GLU A 16 -9.03 -53.86 -28.69
C GLU A 16 -9.13 -52.53 -29.46
N VAL A 17 -9.98 -51.64 -28.97
CA VAL A 17 -10.16 -50.29 -29.53
C VAL A 17 -9.85 -49.29 -28.42
N ARG A 18 -8.87 -48.42 -28.67
CA ARG A 18 -8.55 -47.28 -27.80
C ARG A 18 -9.03 -46.00 -28.46
N LEU A 19 -9.63 -45.13 -27.67
CA LEU A 19 -10.06 -43.80 -28.07
C LEU A 19 -9.33 -42.77 -27.22
N ASP A 20 -8.63 -41.85 -27.89
CA ASP A 20 -8.06 -40.68 -27.24
C ASP A 20 -9.03 -39.51 -27.43
N ILE A 21 -9.38 -38.87 -26.32
CA ILE A 21 -10.34 -37.77 -26.30
C ILE A 21 -9.59 -36.52 -25.86
N VAL A 22 -9.66 -35.47 -26.69
CA VAL A 22 -9.14 -34.15 -26.35
C VAL A 22 -10.31 -33.32 -25.87
N ILE A 23 -10.24 -32.92 -24.61
CA ILE A 23 -11.24 -32.09 -23.94
C ILE A 23 -10.83 -30.62 -24.14
N PRO A 24 -11.69 -29.75 -24.70
CA PRO A 24 -11.46 -28.31 -24.77
C PRO A 24 -11.16 -27.70 -23.38
N ASP A 25 -10.33 -26.65 -23.36
CA ASP A 25 -9.96 -25.92 -22.14
C ASP A 25 -11.02 -24.92 -21.68
N ASP A 26 -12.06 -24.69 -22.48
CA ASP A 26 -13.15 -23.75 -22.23
C ASP A 26 -14.42 -24.41 -21.66
N ILE A 27 -14.34 -25.66 -21.20
CA ILE A 27 -15.50 -26.37 -20.63
C ILE A 27 -15.77 -25.91 -19.20
N ASP A 28 -17.04 -25.60 -18.93
CA ASP A 28 -17.52 -25.21 -17.61
C ASP A 28 -17.22 -26.29 -16.56
N ILE A 29 -16.64 -25.91 -15.44
CA ILE A 29 -16.38 -26.83 -14.32
C ILE A 29 -17.69 -27.15 -13.61
N GLY A 30 -17.81 -28.37 -13.11
CA GLY A 30 -19.07 -28.94 -12.62
C GLY A 30 -19.98 -29.46 -13.74
N SER A 31 -19.53 -29.43 -15.01
CA SER A 31 -20.24 -30.05 -16.12
C SER A 31 -19.90 -31.53 -16.28
N ASP A 32 -20.85 -32.26 -16.87
CA ASP A 32 -20.68 -33.65 -17.29
C ASP A 32 -20.47 -33.70 -18.81
N ILE A 33 -19.31 -34.19 -19.24
CA ILE A 33 -19.08 -34.51 -20.64
C ILE A 33 -19.63 -35.92 -20.88
N VAL A 34 -20.80 -35.97 -21.50
CA VAL A 34 -21.46 -37.22 -21.86
C VAL A 34 -21.15 -37.57 -23.32
N PHE A 35 -20.66 -38.78 -23.57
CA PHE A 35 -20.55 -39.29 -24.92
C PHE A 35 -20.94 -40.76 -25.02
N ASP A 36 -21.55 -41.07 -26.17
CA ASP A 36 -22.03 -42.40 -26.52
C ASP A 36 -21.08 -43.01 -27.56
N PHE A 37 -20.42 -44.10 -27.22
CA PHE A 37 -19.69 -44.92 -28.18
C PHE A 37 -20.66 -45.93 -28.79
N THR A 38 -20.85 -45.89 -30.10
CA THR A 38 -21.75 -46.81 -30.80
C THR A 38 -21.01 -47.60 -31.86
N LEU A 39 -21.09 -48.94 -31.77
CA LEU A 39 -20.61 -49.86 -32.80
C LEU A 39 -21.78 -50.23 -33.72
N VAL A 40 -21.61 -50.02 -35.02
CA VAL A 40 -22.62 -50.32 -36.06
C VAL A 40 -22.01 -51.24 -37.11
N SER A 41 -22.75 -52.26 -37.55
CA SER A 41 -22.35 -53.14 -38.65
C SER A 41 -22.69 -52.54 -40.01
N THR A 42 -21.81 -52.69 -41.00
CA THR A 42 -21.91 -52.10 -42.35
C THR A 42 -23.10 -52.62 -43.18
N GLY A 43 -23.87 -53.59 -42.67
CA GLY A 43 -25.07 -54.12 -43.30
C GLY A 43 -26.33 -54.09 -42.43
N ASN A 44 -26.30 -53.41 -41.28
CA ASN A 44 -27.35 -53.48 -40.24
C ASN A 44 -27.71 -54.93 -39.84
N GLU A 45 -26.76 -55.86 -39.99
CA GLU A 45 -26.96 -57.28 -39.67
C GLU A 45 -27.13 -57.52 -38.16
N PHE A 46 -26.68 -56.56 -37.35
CA PHE A 46 -26.75 -56.60 -35.89
C PHE A 46 -27.27 -55.27 -35.36
N GLU A 47 -27.95 -55.32 -34.21
CA GLU A 47 -28.34 -54.12 -33.49
C GLU A 47 -27.09 -53.32 -33.07
N PRO A 48 -27.13 -51.98 -33.15
CA PRO A 48 -26.05 -51.15 -32.67
C PRO A 48 -25.76 -51.40 -31.18
N LEU A 49 -24.49 -51.57 -30.85
CA LEU A 49 -24.04 -51.65 -29.47
C LEU A 49 -23.61 -50.26 -29.02
N THR A 50 -24.37 -49.66 -28.10
CA THR A 50 -24.05 -48.35 -27.54
C THR A 50 -23.59 -48.48 -26.10
N HIS A 51 -22.46 -47.83 -25.79
CA HIS A 51 -21.96 -47.65 -24.44
C HIS A 51 -21.88 -46.16 -24.12
N ARG A 52 -22.56 -45.75 -23.04
CA ARG A 52 -22.51 -44.39 -22.52
C ARG A 52 -21.44 -44.28 -21.45
N THR A 53 -20.61 -43.25 -21.54
CA THR A 53 -19.71 -42.89 -20.47
C THR A 53 -19.82 -41.39 -20.16
N ILE A 54 -19.46 -41.04 -18.94
CA ILE A 54 -19.55 -39.69 -18.39
C ILE A 54 -18.19 -39.35 -17.83
N ILE A 55 -17.62 -38.23 -18.28
CA ILE A 55 -16.44 -37.61 -17.67
C ILE A 55 -16.94 -36.40 -16.89
N ALA A 56 -16.87 -36.47 -15.56
CA ALA A 56 -17.15 -35.34 -14.70
C ALA A 56 -15.97 -34.34 -14.76
N VAL A 57 -16.25 -33.08 -15.06
CA VAL A 57 -15.28 -32.00 -15.01
C VAL A 57 -15.31 -31.43 -13.60
N ASP A 58 -14.44 -31.95 -12.73
CA ASP A 58 -14.50 -31.69 -11.30
C ASP A 58 -13.75 -30.40 -10.88
N TYR A 59 -14.11 -29.96 -9.68
CA TYR A 59 -13.74 -28.75 -8.97
C TYR A 59 -12.25 -28.43 -8.99
N VAL A 60 -11.93 -27.24 -9.51
CA VAL A 60 -10.63 -26.60 -9.30
C VAL A 60 -10.75 -25.69 -8.08
N ARG A 61 -9.81 -25.79 -7.15
CA ARG A 61 -9.66 -24.85 -6.03
C ARG A 61 -8.20 -24.54 -5.80
N GLU A 62 -7.86 -23.28 -6.01
CA GLU A 62 -6.59 -22.71 -5.62
C GLU A 62 -6.89 -21.40 -4.90
N ALA A 63 -6.31 -21.22 -3.72
CA ALA A 63 -6.37 -19.94 -3.03
C ALA A 63 -5.02 -19.60 -2.43
N THR A 64 -4.62 -18.34 -2.58
CA THR A 64 -3.34 -17.83 -2.10
C THR A 64 -3.55 -16.66 -1.17
N LEU A 65 -2.62 -16.49 -0.22
CA LEU A 65 -2.64 -15.46 0.79
C LEU A 65 -1.38 -14.59 0.64
N GLY A 66 -1.59 -13.33 0.25
CA GLY A 66 -0.55 -12.30 0.19
C GLY A 66 -0.71 -11.30 1.33
N LEU A 67 0.41 -10.93 1.96
CA LEU A 67 0.45 -9.90 3.00
C LEU A 67 1.31 -8.74 2.55
N SER A 68 0.89 -7.51 2.84
CA SER A 68 1.74 -6.33 2.71
C SER A 68 1.48 -5.36 3.86
N GLY A 69 2.50 -4.67 4.34
CA GLY A 69 2.39 -3.78 5.51
C GLY A 69 3.16 -2.48 5.30
N ASN A 70 3.38 -1.74 6.38
CA ASN A 70 4.26 -0.57 6.37
C ASN A 70 5.69 -0.94 5.97
N ASN A 71 6.41 0.06 5.45
CA ASN A 71 7.86 0.03 5.48
C ASN A 71 8.32 0.07 6.95
N LEU A 72 9.34 -0.74 7.25
CA LEU A 72 9.91 -0.79 8.59
C LEU A 72 11.13 0.13 8.69
N PRO A 73 11.38 0.75 9.85
CA PRO A 73 10.55 0.71 11.05
C PRO A 73 9.37 1.70 11.01
N ILE A 74 8.38 1.49 11.87
CA ILE A 74 7.18 2.32 11.99
C ILE A 74 7.34 3.30 13.14
N THR A 75 7.11 4.60 12.91
CA THR A 75 7.12 5.62 13.96
C THR A 75 5.76 5.66 14.67
N GLY A 76 5.76 5.68 16.01
CA GLY A 76 4.53 5.61 16.82
C GLY A 76 4.08 4.17 17.09
N ASP A 77 2.79 3.99 17.38
CA ASP A 77 2.20 2.72 17.86
C ASP A 77 1.17 2.11 16.88
N LEU A 78 0.97 2.75 15.72
CA LEU A 78 -0.02 2.36 14.72
C LEU A 78 0.65 1.93 13.42
N GLY A 79 0.28 0.75 12.94
CA GLY A 79 0.67 0.19 11.65
C GLY A 79 -0.55 -0.27 10.86
N TYR A 80 -0.31 -0.80 9.67
CA TYR A 80 -1.32 -1.42 8.83
C TYR A 80 -0.83 -2.74 8.25
N LEU A 81 -1.78 -3.59 7.90
CA LEU A 81 -1.61 -4.86 7.24
C LEU A 81 -2.71 -5.00 6.17
N TRP A 82 -2.30 -5.07 4.92
CA TRP A 82 -3.15 -5.52 3.83
C TRP A 82 -3.09 -7.04 3.72
N ILE A 83 -4.25 -7.65 3.62
CA ILE A 83 -4.44 -9.08 3.39
C ILE A 83 -5.10 -9.21 2.03
N ASN A 84 -4.40 -9.84 1.09
CA ASN A 84 -4.88 -10.09 -0.26
C ASN A 84 -5.10 -11.60 -0.42
N ILE A 85 -6.32 -11.98 -0.77
CA ILE A 85 -6.72 -13.36 -1.00
C ILE A 85 -7.09 -13.49 -2.47
N SER A 86 -6.28 -14.26 -3.21
CA SER A 86 -6.56 -14.62 -4.59
C SER A 86 -7.17 -16.01 -4.60
N THR A 87 -8.34 -16.17 -5.22
CA THR A 87 -9.07 -17.45 -5.28
C THR A 87 -9.44 -17.78 -6.72
N ILE A 88 -9.05 -18.96 -7.18
CA ILE A 88 -9.55 -19.59 -8.40
C ILE A 88 -10.35 -20.82 -7.96
N SER A 89 -11.67 -20.76 -8.11
CA SER A 89 -12.58 -21.84 -7.71
C SER A 89 -13.91 -21.79 -8.47
N THR A 90 -14.56 -22.92 -8.60
CA THR A 90 -15.83 -23.02 -9.36
C THR A 90 -17.03 -23.13 -8.46
N LEU A 91 -16.83 -22.95 -7.16
CA LEU A 91 -17.88 -22.83 -6.16
C LEU A 91 -17.75 -21.48 -5.45
N ASP A 92 -18.85 -21.08 -4.82
CA ASP A 92 -18.81 -20.03 -3.80
C ASP A 92 -17.95 -20.53 -2.64
N GLU A 93 -17.01 -19.69 -2.20
CA GLU A 93 -16.09 -20.02 -1.13
C GLU A 93 -16.36 -19.17 0.09
N ILE A 94 -16.27 -19.77 1.27
CA ILE A 94 -16.23 -19.04 2.53
C ILE A 94 -14.93 -19.41 3.22
N TYR A 95 -14.08 -18.41 3.44
CA TYR A 95 -12.81 -18.58 4.13
C TYR A 95 -12.88 -18.02 5.54
N GLN A 96 -12.15 -18.65 6.45
CA GLN A 96 -11.89 -18.13 7.79
C GLN A 96 -10.45 -17.63 7.87
N VAL A 97 -10.28 -16.34 8.15
CA VAL A 97 -8.98 -15.70 8.34
C VAL A 97 -8.74 -15.53 9.83
N THR A 98 -7.74 -16.22 10.36
CA THR A 98 -7.38 -16.16 11.78
C THR A 98 -6.00 -15.57 11.97
N PHE A 99 -5.76 -15.05 13.18
CA PHE A 99 -4.60 -14.23 13.48
C PHE A 99 -3.91 -14.71 14.75
N SER A 100 -2.58 -14.72 14.73
CA SER A 100 -1.76 -14.89 15.93
C SER A 100 -0.91 -13.64 16.09
N LEU A 101 -1.19 -12.87 17.14
CA LEU A 101 -0.53 -11.60 17.45
C LEU A 101 0.40 -11.72 18.66
N PRO A 102 1.45 -10.87 18.75
CA PRO A 102 2.20 -10.70 19.99
C PRO A 102 1.32 -10.18 21.14
N ASN A 103 1.73 -10.45 22.38
CA ASN A 103 1.01 -10.00 23.56
C ASN A 103 0.92 -8.46 23.61
N GLY A 104 -0.29 -7.94 23.86
CA GLY A 104 -0.55 -6.50 23.93
C GLY A 104 -0.64 -5.81 22.57
N TRP A 105 -0.72 -6.57 21.48
CA TRP A 105 -1.04 -6.05 20.15
C TRP A 105 -2.52 -6.30 19.85
N GLY A 106 -3.15 -5.36 19.15
CA GLY A 106 -4.53 -5.43 18.68
C GLY A 106 -4.60 -5.26 17.17
N LEU A 107 -5.69 -5.76 16.58
CA LEU A 107 -5.93 -5.69 15.14
C LEU A 107 -7.39 -5.31 14.88
N ILE A 108 -7.61 -4.36 13.98
CA ILE A 108 -8.94 -3.95 13.52
C ILE A 108 -8.96 -4.06 12.00
N CYS A 109 -9.72 -4.99 11.44
CA CYS A 109 -9.82 -5.20 10.00
C CYS A 109 -11.17 -4.73 9.48
N ASP A 110 -11.19 -3.88 8.44
CA ASP A 110 -12.41 -3.31 7.86
C ASP A 110 -13.41 -2.78 8.92
N SER A 111 -12.87 -2.10 9.95
CA SER A 111 -13.62 -1.56 11.11
C SER A 111 -14.17 -2.59 12.11
N VAL A 112 -13.77 -3.86 12.00
CA VAL A 112 -14.11 -4.93 12.94
C VAL A 112 -12.90 -5.26 13.82
N VAL A 113 -13.10 -5.22 15.14
CA VAL A 113 -12.07 -5.66 16.10
C VAL A 113 -11.92 -7.16 16.00
N ILE A 114 -10.70 -7.63 15.77
CA ILE A 114 -10.41 -9.04 15.61
C ILE A 114 -10.21 -9.70 16.98
N ASP A 115 -10.97 -10.75 17.23
CA ASP A 115 -10.84 -11.62 18.40
C ASP A 115 -10.30 -13.01 18.02
N ALA A 116 -10.51 -14.01 18.88
CA ALA A 116 -10.02 -15.37 18.67
C ALA A 116 -10.71 -16.08 17.48
N ASP A 117 -11.91 -15.65 17.09
CA ASP A 117 -12.70 -16.29 16.03
C ASP A 117 -12.27 -15.81 14.63
N GLY A 118 -11.58 -14.67 14.54
CA GLY A 118 -11.03 -14.14 13.29
C GLY A 118 -12.07 -13.43 12.42
N LEU A 119 -11.93 -13.54 11.10
CA LEU A 119 -12.79 -12.91 10.09
C LEU A 119 -13.27 -13.94 9.06
N SER A 120 -14.58 -13.97 8.84
CA SER A 120 -15.18 -14.73 7.74
C SER A 120 -15.17 -13.90 6.46
N VAL A 121 -14.61 -14.46 5.39
CA VAL A 121 -14.52 -13.82 4.07
C VAL A 121 -15.33 -14.62 3.08
N ASP A 122 -16.37 -13.99 2.53
CA ASP A 122 -17.18 -14.55 1.46
C ASP A 122 -16.54 -14.24 0.10
N SER A 123 -16.30 -15.28 -0.69
CA SER A 123 -15.80 -15.20 -2.06
C SER A 123 -16.80 -15.88 -3.01
N ALA A 124 -18.03 -15.37 -3.03
CA ALA A 124 -19.06 -15.78 -3.98
C ALA A 124 -18.66 -15.50 -5.45
N ILE A 125 -19.10 -16.36 -6.35
CA ILE A 125 -18.92 -16.21 -7.79
C ILE A 125 -19.93 -15.20 -8.31
N ILE A 126 -19.42 -14.08 -8.82
CA ILE A 126 -20.25 -13.03 -9.43
C ILE A 126 -20.09 -13.04 -10.95
N SER A 127 -18.85 -12.91 -11.45
CA SER A 127 -18.55 -12.79 -12.89
C SER A 127 -17.37 -13.64 -13.35
N SER A 128 -16.58 -14.19 -12.42
CA SER A 128 -15.35 -14.92 -12.70
C SER A 128 -15.09 -15.94 -11.60
N ILE A 129 -14.56 -17.10 -11.99
CA ILE A 129 -14.04 -18.12 -11.06
C ILE A 129 -12.75 -17.67 -10.38
N ALA A 130 -12.00 -16.75 -10.99
CA ALA A 130 -10.87 -16.05 -10.39
C ALA A 130 -11.35 -14.76 -9.71
N ARG A 131 -11.10 -14.64 -8.41
CA ARG A 131 -11.56 -13.57 -7.52
C ARG A 131 -10.41 -13.08 -6.66
N GLU A 132 -10.39 -11.79 -6.40
CA GLU A 132 -9.43 -11.15 -5.50
C GLU A 132 -10.22 -10.45 -4.39
N THR A 133 -9.74 -10.58 -3.15
CA THR A 133 -10.30 -9.89 -2.00
C THR A 133 -9.19 -9.24 -1.21
N SER A 134 -9.34 -7.95 -0.91
CA SER A 134 -8.37 -7.17 -0.16
C SER A 134 -9.02 -6.63 1.11
N ILE A 135 -8.38 -6.91 2.24
CA ILE A 135 -8.83 -6.49 3.58
C ILE A 135 -7.74 -5.59 4.18
N LEU A 136 -8.13 -4.42 4.69
CA LEU A 136 -7.22 -3.53 5.38
C LEU A 136 -7.37 -3.71 6.88
N CYS A 137 -6.27 -4.04 7.55
CA CYS A 137 -6.20 -4.11 8.99
C CYS A 137 -5.31 -3.02 9.57
N GLU A 138 -5.81 -2.31 10.58
CA GLU A 138 -5.04 -1.43 11.44
C GLU A 138 -4.42 -2.24 12.58
N LEU A 139 -3.10 -2.17 12.71
CA LEU A 139 -2.33 -2.84 13.74
C LEU A 139 -2.00 -1.85 14.85
N ILE A 140 -2.33 -2.21 16.08
CA ILE A 140 -2.14 -1.36 17.25
C ILE A 140 -1.19 -2.07 18.21
N ASN A 141 -0.09 -1.42 18.59
CA ASN A 141 0.80 -1.92 19.63
C ASN A 141 0.61 -1.12 20.92
N ASP A 142 -0.09 -1.69 21.90
CA ASP A 142 -0.30 -1.11 23.23
C ASP A 142 0.70 -1.69 24.27
N SER A 143 1.81 -2.26 23.79
CA SER A 143 2.76 -2.98 24.63
C SER A 143 4.16 -2.35 24.58
N ASN A 144 4.92 -2.61 25.63
CA ASN A 144 6.36 -2.30 25.65
C ASN A 144 7.15 -3.18 24.66
N ASN A 145 6.57 -4.28 24.16
CA ASN A 145 7.21 -5.10 23.15
C ASN A 145 6.96 -4.51 21.76
N ARG A 146 7.92 -3.72 21.28
CA ARG A 146 7.81 -2.94 20.04
C ARG A 146 8.27 -3.69 18.79
N GLN A 147 8.62 -4.97 18.92
CA GLN A 147 8.95 -5.85 17.79
C GLN A 147 8.16 -7.16 17.89
N GLY A 148 7.64 -7.62 16.75
CA GLY A 148 6.86 -8.85 16.72
C GLY A 148 6.46 -9.27 15.32
N THR A 149 5.87 -10.45 15.22
CA THR A 149 5.39 -11.04 13.98
C THR A 149 3.91 -11.35 14.12
N VAL A 150 3.12 -10.90 13.16
CA VAL A 150 1.71 -11.23 13.01
C VAL A 150 1.63 -12.39 12.03
N ASN A 151 1.09 -13.53 12.47
CA ASN A 151 0.80 -14.64 11.58
C ASN A 151 -0.67 -14.58 11.16
N VAL A 152 -0.92 -14.78 9.87
CA VAL A 152 -2.25 -14.82 9.27
C VAL A 152 -2.45 -16.21 8.69
N THR A 153 -3.58 -16.81 9.00
CA THR A 153 -3.92 -18.16 8.57
C THR A 153 -5.26 -18.13 7.85
N LEU A 154 -5.26 -18.57 6.59
CA LEU A 154 -6.43 -18.75 5.76
C LEU A 154 -6.87 -20.22 5.83
N SER A 155 -8.09 -20.46 6.29
CA SER A 155 -8.70 -21.79 6.35
C SER A 155 -10.01 -21.81 5.57
N ASP A 156 -10.43 -22.99 5.12
CA ASP A 156 -11.74 -23.17 4.50
C ASP A 156 -12.89 -23.21 5.51
N SER A 157 -14.12 -23.26 5.01
CA SER A 157 -15.34 -23.36 5.82
C SER A 157 -15.42 -24.61 6.71
N SER A 158 -14.60 -25.63 6.43
CA SER A 158 -14.48 -26.85 7.24
C SER A 158 -13.33 -26.78 8.26
N GLY A 159 -12.58 -25.67 8.30
CA GLY A 159 -11.45 -25.45 9.18
C GLY A 159 -10.14 -26.06 8.69
N ASN A 160 -10.07 -26.57 7.46
CA ASN A 160 -8.82 -27.05 6.89
C ASN A 160 -7.93 -25.87 6.51
N LEU A 161 -6.65 -25.97 6.83
CA LEU A 161 -5.65 -24.98 6.44
C LEU A 161 -5.54 -24.91 4.92
N VAL A 162 -5.75 -23.71 4.37
CA VAL A 162 -5.56 -23.42 2.94
C VAL A 162 -4.20 -22.79 2.71
N SER A 163 -3.87 -21.73 3.45
CA SER A 163 -2.59 -21.05 3.35
C SER A 163 -2.27 -20.29 4.64
N SER A 164 -1.01 -19.97 4.87
CA SER A 164 -0.61 -19.11 5.98
C SER A 164 0.61 -18.28 5.59
N SER A 165 0.65 -17.05 6.08
CA SER A 165 1.73 -16.11 5.85
C SER A 165 1.96 -15.30 7.12
N ASN A 166 3.06 -14.56 7.17
CA ASN A 166 3.39 -13.72 8.31
C ASN A 166 3.97 -12.38 7.89
N ALA A 167 3.78 -11.39 8.73
CA ALA A 167 4.31 -10.04 8.57
C ALA A 167 5.02 -9.64 9.87
N SER A 168 6.26 -9.17 9.75
CA SER A 168 7.05 -8.71 10.89
C SER A 168 6.98 -7.19 11.01
N TYR A 169 6.98 -6.72 12.25
CA TYR A 169 6.79 -5.32 12.60
C TYR A 169 7.81 -4.87 13.63
N LEU A 170 8.28 -3.63 13.47
CA LEU A 170 9.15 -2.94 14.40
C LEU A 170 8.66 -1.50 14.53
N PHE A 171 8.13 -1.18 15.70
CA PHE A 171 7.74 0.17 16.06
C PHE A 171 8.92 0.91 16.70
N LEU A 172 9.05 2.22 16.47
CA LEU A 172 9.92 3.16 17.20
C LEU A 172 9.09 4.13 18.05
N SER A 173 9.54 4.36 19.28
CA SER A 173 8.90 5.30 20.18
C SER A 173 9.14 6.70 19.65
N ASN A 174 8.15 7.58 19.76
CA ASN A 174 8.35 9.00 19.53
C ASN A 174 9.14 9.56 20.70
N THR A 175 10.47 9.48 20.66
CA THR A 175 11.28 10.31 21.53
C THR A 175 11.27 11.71 20.96
N GLU A 176 10.33 12.55 21.41
CA GLU A 176 10.71 13.93 21.72
C GLU A 176 11.60 13.88 22.97
N ASP A 177 12.74 13.18 22.88
CA ASP A 177 13.83 13.45 23.79
C ASP A 177 14.32 14.81 23.35
N SER A 178 13.75 15.85 23.98
CA SER A 178 14.31 17.18 24.08
C SER A 178 15.82 17.02 24.00
N ALA A 179 16.42 17.48 22.90
CA ALA A 179 17.85 17.35 22.68
C ALA A 179 18.56 17.89 23.91
N SER A 180 18.90 17.01 24.85
CA SER A 180 19.66 17.35 26.03
C SER A 180 21.06 17.51 25.49
N MET A 181 21.36 18.70 24.98
CA MET A 181 22.73 19.12 24.78
C MET A 181 23.39 18.97 26.14
N ASN A 182 24.13 17.88 26.32
CA ASN A 182 25.14 17.79 27.33
C ASN A 182 26.18 18.87 27.01
N VAL A 183 25.92 20.10 27.45
CA VAL A 183 26.95 21.09 27.67
C VAL A 183 27.77 20.51 28.81
N LEU A 184 28.82 19.79 28.46
CA LEU A 184 29.83 19.33 29.40
C LEU A 184 30.55 20.59 29.93
N LEU A 185 29.98 21.14 30.99
CA LEU A 185 30.63 22.05 31.92
C LEU A 185 31.64 21.24 32.74
N VAL A 186 32.79 20.96 32.13
CA VAL A 186 34.04 20.62 32.81
C VAL A 186 35.11 21.40 32.03
N GLY A 187 35.69 22.50 32.50
CA GLY A 187 36.08 22.83 33.86
C GLY A 187 37.57 22.55 34.04
N GLY A 188 38.43 23.47 33.55
CA GLY A 188 39.90 23.49 33.71
C GLY A 188 40.65 22.91 32.49
N ILE A 189 41.49 23.61 31.73
CA ILE A 189 42.43 24.70 32.02
C ILE A 189 42.53 25.60 30.77
N VAL A 190 41.88 26.77 30.76
CA VAL A 190 42.31 27.93 29.93
C VAL A 190 41.91 29.25 30.62
N SER A 191 42.24 29.39 31.89
CA SER A 191 42.38 30.69 32.54
C SER A 191 43.85 31.09 32.37
N THR A 192 44.26 31.66 31.24
CA THR A 192 44.36 33.12 31.05
C THR A 192 44.51 33.52 29.58
N SER A 193 44.66 32.59 28.62
CA SER A 193 45.00 32.92 27.23
C SER A 193 43.82 33.41 26.39
N GLY A 194 42.59 32.98 26.68
CA GLY A 194 41.40 33.45 25.95
C GLY A 194 41.12 34.95 26.13
N ILE A 195 41.29 35.44 27.37
CA ILE A 195 41.11 36.87 27.68
C ILE A 195 42.23 37.72 27.05
N VAL A 196 43.46 37.21 26.98
CA VAL A 196 44.56 37.92 26.30
C VAL A 196 44.31 38.00 24.79
N VAL A 197 43.78 36.94 24.16
CA VAL A 197 43.42 36.95 22.73
C VAL A 197 42.26 37.90 22.44
N ILE A 198 41.22 37.89 23.28
CA ILE A 198 40.07 38.79 23.11
C ILE A 198 40.46 40.26 23.38
N LEU A 199 41.27 40.53 24.42
CA LEU A 199 41.76 41.89 24.71
C LEU A 199 42.75 42.41 23.65
N SER A 200 43.60 41.54 23.08
CA SER A 200 44.52 41.94 21.99
C SER A 200 43.76 42.22 20.68
N ILE A 201 42.72 41.44 20.37
CA ILE A 201 41.81 41.73 19.24
C ILE A 201 41.08 43.06 19.46
N ILE A 202 40.54 43.31 20.66
CA ILE A 202 39.85 44.56 20.98
C ILE A 202 40.80 45.77 20.94
N LEU A 203 42.04 45.64 21.41
CA LEU A 203 43.05 46.70 21.33
C LEU A 203 43.48 47.00 19.88
N LEU A 204 43.61 45.97 19.04
CA LEU A 204 43.89 46.15 17.61
C LEU A 204 42.73 46.83 16.87
N LEU A 205 41.48 46.50 17.23
CA LEU A 205 40.29 47.14 16.65
C LEU A 205 40.08 48.59 17.15
N ARG A 206 40.49 48.90 18.39
CA ARG A 206 40.43 50.27 18.94
C ARG A 206 41.56 51.16 18.45
N TYR A 207 42.73 50.62 18.10
CA TYR A 207 43.81 51.40 17.50
C TYR A 207 43.41 51.98 16.13
N ASN A 208 42.52 51.30 15.41
CA ASN A 208 42.06 51.72 14.09
C ASN A 208 40.83 52.63 14.08
N LYS A 209 40.25 52.99 15.23
CA LYS A 209 39.04 53.82 15.28
C LYS A 209 39.23 55.04 16.15
N LYS A 210 39.83 56.08 15.57
CA LYS A 210 39.77 57.45 16.07
C LYS A 210 39.03 58.29 15.03
N GLU A 211 37.72 58.51 15.25
CA GLU A 211 37.13 59.86 15.34
C GLU A 211 35.60 59.84 15.44
N HIS A 212 35.14 60.75 16.29
CA HIS A 212 33.93 61.57 16.28
C HIS A 212 32.67 61.17 17.07
N ASP A 213 32.28 62.16 17.88
CA ASP A 213 31.22 62.29 18.89
C ASP A 213 29.81 62.50 18.30
N ASP A 214 28.79 62.19 19.11
CA ASP A 214 27.80 63.13 19.69
C ASP A 214 26.36 62.56 19.80
N VAL A 215 25.67 63.07 20.82
CA VAL A 215 24.46 62.58 21.51
C VAL A 215 23.16 63.22 20.96
N GLU A 216 22.01 62.52 20.96
CA GLU A 216 20.72 63.11 21.39
C GLU A 216 19.62 62.09 21.74
N GLU A 217 18.82 62.47 22.75
CA GLU A 217 17.72 61.81 23.47
C GLU A 217 16.35 62.37 22.99
N VAL A 218 15.23 61.62 23.02
CA VAL A 218 13.84 62.08 23.33
C VAL A 218 12.89 60.86 23.50
N THR A 219 11.98 60.90 24.49
CA THR A 219 10.90 59.94 24.88
C THR A 219 9.47 60.50 24.51
N PRO A 220 8.29 59.98 24.94
CA PRO A 220 7.61 58.66 24.76
C PRO A 220 6.08 58.71 24.38
N GLN A 221 5.44 57.51 24.25
CA GLN A 221 4.00 57.11 24.40
C GLN A 221 2.93 57.33 23.28
N MET A 222 2.09 56.29 23.00
CA MET A 222 0.66 56.16 23.42
C MET A 222 0.00 54.82 22.96
N SER A 223 -1.01 54.35 23.72
CA SER A 223 -1.76 53.07 23.64
C SER A 223 -2.96 53.02 22.66
N GLY A 224 -3.44 51.80 22.32
CA GLY A 224 -4.77 51.48 21.76
C GLY A 224 -5.10 49.95 21.78
N PRO A 225 -6.38 49.52 21.75
CA PRO A 225 -6.95 48.39 22.55
C PRO A 225 -7.07 47.00 21.85
N PRO A 226 -7.46 45.92 22.57
CA PRO A 226 -7.40 44.54 22.07
C PRO A 226 -8.70 44.09 21.37
N ILE A 227 -8.60 43.19 20.40
CA ILE A 227 -9.73 42.37 19.89
C ILE A 227 -9.30 40.90 19.81
N SER A 228 -10.16 40.03 20.35
CA SER A 228 -10.07 38.57 20.39
C SER A 228 -10.53 37.92 19.10
N GLY A 229 -9.84 36.85 18.68
CA GLY A 229 -10.25 35.84 17.71
C GLY A 229 -9.32 34.62 17.77
N PRO A 230 -9.80 33.38 17.56
CA PRO A 230 -9.05 32.14 17.87
C PRO A 230 -7.91 31.86 16.88
N PRO A 231 -6.92 31.02 17.26
CA PRO A 231 -5.60 31.00 16.65
C PRO A 231 -5.58 30.28 15.31
N ILE A 232 -4.94 30.89 14.32
CA ILE A 232 -4.49 30.23 13.09
C ILE A 232 -2.97 30.35 13.11
N SER A 233 -2.28 29.23 13.28
CA SER A 233 -0.81 29.17 13.31
C SER A 233 -0.23 29.63 11.98
N THR A 234 0.50 30.74 12.03
CA THR A 234 1.39 31.20 10.98
C THR A 234 2.83 30.84 11.35
N THR A 235 3.56 30.19 10.46
CA THR A 235 5.02 30.38 10.37
C THR A 235 5.41 30.59 8.91
N ASN A 236 5.97 31.78 8.68
CA ASN A 236 6.47 32.32 7.42
C ASN A 236 7.86 31.77 7.08
N ILE A 237 8.18 31.69 5.77
CA ILE A 237 9.55 31.66 5.22
C ILE A 237 9.81 33.01 4.52
N PRO A 238 11.01 33.62 4.62
CA PRO A 238 11.36 34.83 3.88
C PRO A 238 12.14 34.57 2.56
N VAL A 239 11.55 35.08 1.47
CA VAL A 239 12.08 35.89 0.33
C VAL A 239 13.56 35.78 -0.11
N HIS A 240 13.78 35.48 -1.41
CA HIS A 240 14.68 36.29 -2.27
C HIS A 240 14.26 36.29 -3.75
N ALA A 241 14.56 37.40 -4.44
CA ALA A 241 14.04 37.79 -5.74
C ALA A 241 15.15 38.03 -6.79
N GLN A 242 14.80 37.91 -8.09
CA GLN A 242 15.33 38.63 -9.29
C GLN A 242 16.79 38.30 -9.74
N THR A 243 17.25 38.27 -11.02
CA THR A 243 16.76 38.73 -12.36
C THR A 243 17.70 38.24 -13.51
N ILE A 244 17.16 38.13 -14.74
CA ILE A 244 17.71 38.46 -16.10
C ILE A 244 18.67 37.50 -16.87
N ASN A 245 18.13 37.03 -18.01
CA ASN A 245 18.66 36.82 -19.38
C ASN A 245 20.14 36.49 -19.64
N ASN A 246 20.39 35.38 -20.35
CA ASN A 246 20.89 35.35 -21.74
C ASN A 246 21.31 33.93 -22.18
N ASN A 247 20.73 33.52 -23.29
CA ASN A 247 21.20 32.67 -24.39
C ASN A 247 22.54 31.91 -24.20
N THR A 248 22.44 30.58 -24.37
CA THR A 248 23.43 29.57 -24.83
C THR A 248 23.89 28.55 -23.78
N THR A 249 23.61 27.28 -24.12
CA THR A 249 24.17 25.99 -23.63
C THR A 249 23.74 25.42 -22.27
N ASN A 250 23.34 24.14 -22.33
CA ASN A 250 23.24 23.12 -21.29
C ASN A 250 21.98 23.07 -20.39
N GLN A 251 21.35 21.89 -20.43
CA GLN A 251 20.64 21.14 -19.37
C GLN A 251 19.89 21.93 -18.28
N VAL A 252 18.56 21.74 -18.21
CA VAL A 252 17.78 21.04 -17.15
C VAL A 252 16.31 21.39 -17.41
N ASN A 253 15.51 20.40 -17.84
CA ASN A 253 14.04 20.51 -17.80
C ASN A 253 13.65 20.37 -16.33
N GLU A 254 13.33 21.48 -15.66
CA GLU A 254 12.61 21.39 -14.38
C GLU A 254 11.18 20.91 -14.67
N ILE A 255 10.91 19.70 -14.22
CA ILE A 255 9.62 19.04 -14.31
C ILE A 255 8.71 19.76 -13.31
N SER A 256 7.92 20.74 -13.76
CA SER A 256 6.81 21.27 -12.97
C SER A 256 5.81 20.13 -12.75
N THR A 257 5.69 19.64 -11.52
CA THR A 257 4.90 18.47 -11.15
C THR A 257 3.40 18.73 -11.06
N GLY A 258 2.93 19.94 -11.36
CA GLY A 258 1.51 20.31 -11.31
C GLY A 258 1.01 21.08 -12.54
N PRO A 259 -0.32 21.22 -12.68
CA PRO A 259 -0.94 21.87 -13.83
C PRO A 259 -0.63 23.37 -13.89
N PRO A 260 -0.68 23.99 -15.08
CA PRO A 260 -0.45 25.41 -15.24
C PRO A 260 -1.49 26.24 -14.47
N ILE A 261 -1.06 27.37 -13.90
CA ILE A 261 -1.93 28.27 -13.14
C ILE A 261 -2.92 28.98 -14.09
N PRO A 262 -4.23 29.01 -13.80
CA PRO A 262 -5.22 29.71 -14.61
C PRO A 262 -5.02 31.23 -14.62
N GLU A 263 -5.42 31.91 -15.69
CA GLU A 263 -5.34 33.39 -15.80
C GLU A 263 -6.18 34.13 -14.74
N SER A 264 -7.20 33.47 -14.17
CA SER A 264 -8.01 33.99 -13.06
C SER A 264 -7.28 33.99 -11.70
N GLY A 265 -6.06 33.44 -11.65
CA GLY A 265 -5.32 33.19 -10.42
C GLY A 265 -5.72 31.89 -9.72
N LEU A 266 -5.03 31.60 -8.62
CA LEU A 266 -5.32 30.45 -7.76
C LEU A 266 -6.62 30.67 -6.96
N PRO A 267 -7.28 29.59 -6.50
CA PRO A 267 -8.43 29.71 -5.61
C PRO A 267 -8.10 30.53 -4.35
N PRO A 268 -9.06 31.26 -3.77
CA PRO A 268 -8.81 32.07 -2.58
C PRO A 268 -8.20 31.25 -1.45
N GLY A 269 -7.04 31.68 -0.95
CA GLY A 269 -6.31 31.00 0.13
C GLY A 269 -5.38 29.87 -0.31
N TRP A 270 -5.23 29.59 -1.61
CA TRP A 270 -4.30 28.57 -2.12
C TRP A 270 -2.92 29.14 -2.43
N THR A 271 -1.88 28.40 -2.05
CA THR A 271 -0.49 28.68 -2.46
C THR A 271 -0.11 27.95 -3.75
N ALA A 272 1.00 28.36 -4.36
CA ALA A 272 1.52 27.73 -5.58
C ALA A 272 1.94 26.26 -5.34
N GLU A 273 2.43 25.94 -4.15
CA GLU A 273 2.80 24.58 -3.75
C GLU A 273 1.55 23.70 -3.61
N GLN A 274 0.49 24.20 -2.96
CA GLN A 274 -0.79 23.49 -2.90
C GLN A 274 -1.37 23.25 -4.31
N TRP A 275 -1.19 24.22 -5.21
CA TRP A 275 -1.59 24.06 -6.61
C TRP A 275 -0.77 22.98 -7.33
N GLN A 276 0.52 22.84 -7.05
CA GLN A 276 1.35 21.80 -7.65
C GLN A 276 0.85 20.39 -7.30
N TYR A 277 0.43 20.17 -6.06
CA TYR A 277 -0.04 18.86 -5.59
C TYR A 277 -1.53 18.59 -5.86
N TYR A 278 -2.38 19.60 -5.71
CA TYR A 278 -3.84 19.43 -5.72
C TYR A 278 -4.55 20.16 -6.88
N GLY A 279 -3.81 20.94 -7.68
CA GLY A 279 -4.39 21.72 -8.76
C GLY A 279 -5.10 20.86 -9.81
N GLN A 280 -4.61 19.65 -10.07
CA GLN A 280 -5.24 18.80 -11.08
C GLN A 280 -6.60 18.30 -10.63
N GLN A 281 -6.72 17.88 -9.36
CA GLN A 281 -8.01 17.51 -8.76
C GLN A 281 -8.98 18.68 -8.69
N TYR A 282 -8.49 19.89 -8.38
CA TYR A 282 -9.31 21.09 -8.36
C TYR A 282 -9.91 21.40 -9.75
N LEU A 283 -9.10 21.34 -10.81
CA LEU A 283 -9.57 21.53 -12.19
C LEU A 283 -10.60 20.49 -12.62
N ASP A 284 -10.42 19.23 -12.22
CA ASP A 284 -11.33 18.14 -12.57
C ASP A 284 -12.68 18.26 -11.84
N MET A 285 -12.67 18.75 -10.59
CA MET A 285 -13.90 19.02 -9.83
C MET A 285 -14.67 20.21 -10.43
N ASN A 286 -13.97 21.26 -10.84
CA ASN A 286 -14.60 22.46 -11.41
C ASN A 286 -15.16 22.24 -12.83
N LYS A 287 -14.73 21.20 -13.54
CA LYS A 287 -15.28 20.80 -14.86
C LYS A 287 -16.56 19.95 -14.77
N ARG A 288 -16.88 19.42 -13.58
CA ARG A 288 -18.06 18.56 -13.36
C ARG A 288 -19.33 19.33 -12.96
N HIS A 289 -19.28 20.66 -12.97
CA HIS A 289 -20.40 21.55 -12.68
C HIS A 289 -20.77 22.42 -13.88
#